data_AF-A0A913Z947-F1
#
_entry.id   AF-A0A913Z947-F1
#
_cell.length_a   1.000
_cell.length_b   1.000
_cell.length_c   1.000
_cell.angle_alpha   90.00
_cell.angle_beta   90.00
_cell.angle_gamma   90.00
#
_symmetry.space_group_name_H-M   'P 1'
#
loop_
_entity.id
_entity.type
_entity.pdbx_description
1 polymer ?
#
loop_
_entity_poly.entity_id
_entity_poly.type
_entity_poly.pdbx_seq_one_letter_code
_entity_poly.pdbx_strand_id
1 'polypeptide(L)'
;MKLLDLGGGFPGRLYPKATFDKFADVITRALDEHFPASSGVRIIAEPGTFHTRSAGYLVANVIAKRVNKVDINERRERVSDGDEPFIWIYYLNVGVFNG
;
A
#
# COMPACT_ATOMS: atom_id res chain seq x y z
N MET A 1 30.63 17.84 -7.73
CA MET A 1 29.18 17.63 -7.51
C MET A 1 28.86 18.10 -6.08
N LYS A 2 27.78 18.85 -5.83
CA LYS A 2 27.49 19.48 -4.50
C LYS A 2 26.14 19.07 -3.89
N LEU A 3 25.30 18.36 -4.64
CA LEU A 3 23.94 17.98 -4.25
C LEU A 3 23.73 16.50 -4.62
N LEU A 4 23.13 15.75 -3.70
CA LEU A 4 22.64 14.39 -3.88
C LEU A 4 21.14 14.37 -3.62
N ASP A 5 20.38 13.84 -4.56
CA ASP A 5 18.94 13.64 -4.45
C ASP A 5 18.64 12.14 -4.34
N LEU A 6 17.97 11.76 -3.25
CA LEU A 6 17.57 10.37 -2.98
C LEU A 6 16.24 9.99 -3.64
N GLY A 7 15.52 10.96 -4.21
CA GLY A 7 14.18 10.76 -4.77
C GLY A 7 13.15 10.37 -3.72
N GLY A 8 12.11 9.64 -4.14
CA GLY A 8 10.98 9.25 -3.30
C GLY A 8 10.87 7.73 -3.05
N GLY A 9 9.64 7.24 -2.90
CA GLY A 9 9.36 5.80 -2.73
C GLY A 9 9.39 5.28 -1.29
N PHE A 10 9.63 6.15 -0.30
CA PHE A 10 9.60 5.80 1.11
C PHE A 10 8.21 5.28 1.55
N PRO A 11 8.13 4.24 2.40
CA PRO A 11 6.87 3.63 2.80
C PRO A 11 6.04 4.55 3.72
N GLY A 12 4.81 4.89 3.33
CA GLY A 12 3.90 5.72 4.13
C GLY A 12 2.92 4.99 5.06
N ARG A 13 2.88 3.65 5.03
CA ARG A 13 2.11 2.83 6.00
C ARG A 13 2.89 1.59 6.39
N LEU A 14 2.79 1.25 7.68
CA LEU A 14 3.44 0.09 8.30
C LEU A 14 2.58 -1.18 8.14
N TYR A 15 2.39 -1.73 6.93
CA TYR A 15 1.85 -3.09 6.80
C TYR A 15 2.16 -3.69 5.42
N PRO A 16 2.63 -4.96 5.29
CA PRO A 16 3.01 -5.88 6.37
C PRO A 16 4.53 -6.06 6.59
N LYS A 17 5.44 -5.46 5.80
CA LYS A 17 6.84 -5.98 5.77
C LYS A 17 8.01 -4.99 5.87
N ALA A 18 7.83 -3.67 5.78
CA ALA A 18 8.94 -2.75 5.98
C ALA A 18 8.52 -1.49 6.75
N THR A 19 9.30 -1.17 7.78
CA THR A 19 9.21 0.10 8.50
C THR A 19 10.09 1.13 7.80
N PHE A 20 9.72 2.40 7.89
CA PHE A 20 10.56 3.50 7.40
C PHE A 20 11.96 3.46 8.02
N ASP A 21 12.05 3.09 9.30
CA ASP A 21 13.33 3.00 10.03
C ASP A 21 14.32 2.05 9.37
N LYS A 22 13.89 0.88 8.89
CA LYS A 22 14.78 -0.05 8.18
C LYS A 22 15.33 0.53 6.89
N PHE A 23 14.53 1.34 6.18
CA PHE A 23 14.99 2.07 5.00
C PHE A 23 15.99 3.14 5.39
N ALA A 24 15.69 3.93 6.42
CA ALA A 24 16.55 4.99 6.92
C ALA A 24 17.92 4.45 7.37
N ASP A 25 17.96 3.30 8.05
CA ASP A 25 19.20 2.65 8.51
C ASP A 25 20.10 2.22 7.34
N VAL A 26 19.52 1.67 6.27
CA VAL A 26 20.27 1.26 5.07
C VAL A 26 20.81 2.48 4.33
N ILE A 27 19.97 3.50 4.15
CA ILE A 27 20.34 4.74 3.46
C ILE A 27 21.44 5.47 4.23
N THR A 28 21.31 5.60 5.55
CA THR A 28 22.31 6.29 6.39
C THR A 28 23.68 5.63 6.27
N ARG A 29 23.75 4.30 6.36
CA ARG A 29 25.03 3.58 6.19
C ARG A 29 25.66 3.79 4.81
N ALA A 30 24.85 3.76 3.74
CA ALA A 30 25.34 3.99 2.39
C ALA A 30 25.80 5.44 2.19
N LEU A 31 25.14 6.40 2.82
CA LEU A 31 25.55 7.81 2.82
C LEU A 31 26.87 8.00 3.55
N ASP A 32 27.05 7.39 4.72
CA ASP A 32 28.30 7.46 5.48
C ASP A 32 29.49 6.87 4.68
N GLU A 33 29.25 5.79 3.93
CA GLU A 33 30.28 5.13 3.11
C GLU A 33 30.65 5.93 1.85
N HIS A 34 29.65 6.40 1.10
CA HIS A 34 29.87 6.96 -0.25
C HIS A 34 29.88 8.49 -0.28
N PHE A 35 29.19 9.14 0.66
CA PHE A 35 29.04 10.59 0.75
C PHE A 35 29.22 11.06 2.21
N PRO A 36 30.38 10.76 2.84
CA PRO A 36 30.63 11.13 4.23
C PRO A 36 30.46 12.63 4.42
N ALA A 37 30.21 13.09 5.65
CA ALA A 37 29.99 14.51 5.92
C ALA A 37 31.13 15.43 5.42
N SER A 38 32.37 14.92 5.40
CA SER A 38 33.54 15.62 4.85
C SER A 38 33.48 15.89 3.35
N SER A 39 32.63 15.15 2.61
CA SER A 39 32.38 15.38 1.17
C SER A 39 31.73 16.74 0.90
N GLY A 40 31.08 17.35 1.91
CA GLY A 40 30.38 18.62 1.77
C GLY A 40 29.17 18.57 0.82
N VAL A 41 28.71 17.38 0.46
CA VAL A 41 27.53 17.19 -0.39
C VAL A 41 26.27 17.47 0.43
N ARG A 42 25.38 18.32 -0.11
CA ARG A 42 24.04 18.52 0.44
C ARG A 42 23.14 17.37 0.00
N ILE A 43 22.39 16.77 0.93
CA ILE A 43 21.50 15.64 0.65
C ILE A 43 20.05 16.14 0.72
N ILE A 44 19.22 15.75 -0.25
CA ILE A 44 17.77 15.98 -0.28
C ILE A 44 17.03 14.70 -0.64
N ALA A 45 15.71 14.70 -0.44
CA ALA A 45 14.81 13.62 -0.86
C ALA A 45 13.46 14.20 -1.27
N GLU A 46 12.69 13.44 -2.04
CA GLU A 46 11.36 13.79 -2.57
C GLU A 46 10.26 12.84 -2.00
N PRO A 47 10.02 12.84 -0.68
CA PRO A 47 9.04 11.96 -0.05
C PRO A 47 7.58 12.34 -0.39
N GLY A 48 6.96 11.58 -1.28
CA GLY A 48 5.53 11.70 -1.62
C GLY A 48 4.61 10.93 -0.66
N THR A 49 4.34 9.66 -0.96
CA THR A 49 3.38 8.83 -0.20
C THR A 49 3.77 8.65 1.27
N PHE A 50 5.05 8.77 1.62
CA PHE A 50 5.49 8.81 3.01
C PHE A 50 4.70 9.82 3.87
N HIS A 51 4.46 11.02 3.35
CA HIS A 51 3.71 12.05 4.07
C HIS A 51 2.19 11.86 3.99
N THR A 52 1.67 11.36 2.87
CA THR A 52 0.22 11.44 2.57
C THR A 52 -0.56 10.14 2.75
N ARG A 53 0.10 8.98 2.72
CA ARG A 53 -0.55 7.64 2.69
C ARG A 53 -1.47 7.37 3.89
N SER A 54 -1.16 7.92 5.05
CA SER A 54 -1.92 7.75 6.29
C SER A 54 -2.69 9.00 6.73
N ALA A 55 -2.55 10.11 5.99
CA ALA A 55 -3.13 11.40 6.37
C ALA A 55 -4.65 11.50 6.12
N GLY A 56 -5.21 10.62 5.28
CA GLY A 56 -6.61 10.65 4.89
C GLY A 56 -7.31 9.30 5.04
N TYR A 57 -8.64 9.37 5.14
CA TYR A 57 -9.54 8.22 5.13
C TYR A 57 -10.56 8.40 4.01
N LEU A 58 -10.75 7.36 3.19
CA LEU A 58 -11.83 7.31 2.21
C LEU A 58 -13.10 6.81 2.89
N VAL A 59 -14.18 7.59 2.80
CA VAL A 59 -15.53 7.21 3.24
C VAL A 59 -16.41 7.04 2.01
N ALA A 60 -17.07 5.89 1.90
CA ALA A 60 -17.90 5.54 0.74
C ALA A 60 -19.24 4.94 1.19
N ASN A 61 -20.26 5.13 0.35
CA ASN A 61 -21.60 4.59 0.56
C ASN A 61 -21.84 3.38 -0.34
N VAL A 62 -22.47 2.34 0.21
CA VAL A 62 -23.03 1.24 -0.58
C VAL A 62 -24.28 1.76 -1.28
N ILE A 63 -24.26 1.76 -2.62
CA ILE A 63 -25.37 2.23 -3.45
C ILE A 63 -26.19 1.09 -4.06
N ALA A 64 -25.63 -0.11 -4.13
CA ALA A 64 -26.37 -1.31 -4.53
C ALA A 64 -25.73 -2.58 -3.94
N LYS A 65 -26.51 -3.66 -3.91
CA LYS A 65 -26.12 -4.97 -3.39
C LYS A 65 -26.70 -6.07 -4.28
N ARG A 66 -25.88 -7.06 -4.63
CA ARG A 66 -26.30 -8.25 -5.37
C ARG A 66 -25.86 -9.50 -4.63
N VAL A 67 -26.72 -10.52 -4.61
CA VAL A 67 -26.45 -11.82 -3.99
C VAL A 67 -26.56 -12.89 -5.07
N ASN A 68 -25.48 -13.64 -5.28
CA ASN A 68 -25.45 -14.74 -6.24
C ASN A 68 -25.35 -16.06 -5.48
N LYS A 69 -26.18 -17.04 -5.85
CA LYS A 69 -25.95 -18.44 -5.47
C LYS A 69 -24.75 -18.94 -6.26
N VAL A 70 -23.81 -19.62 -5.60
CA VAL A 70 -22.71 -20.29 -6.28
C VAL A 70 -23.23 -21.66 -6.71
N ASP A 71 -23.39 -21.85 -8.02
CA ASP A 71 -23.71 -23.16 -8.58
C ASP A 71 -22.45 -24.03 -8.47
N ILE A 72 -22.46 -25.00 -7.55
CA ILE A 72 -21.31 -25.83 -7.16
C ILE A 72 -20.89 -26.86 -8.21
N ASN A 73 -21.42 -26.80 -9.44
CA ASN A 73 -21.08 -27.73 -10.52
C ASN A 73 -19.64 -27.58 -11.06
N GLU A 74 -18.88 -26.54 -10.70
CA GLU A 74 -17.49 -26.33 -11.15
C GLU A 74 -16.39 -26.70 -10.14
N ARG A 75 -16.72 -27.09 -8.90
CA ARG A 75 -15.71 -27.61 -7.95
C ARG A 75 -16.25 -28.82 -7.19
N ARG A 76 -15.98 -30.00 -7.75
CA ARG A 76 -15.98 -31.24 -6.99
C ARG A 76 -14.90 -31.17 -5.91
N GLU A 77 -15.25 -30.68 -4.72
CA GLU A 77 -14.76 -31.20 -3.45
C GLU A 77 -15.51 -30.57 -2.26
N ARG A 78 -16.41 -31.39 -1.71
CA ARG A 78 -16.91 -31.46 -0.32
C ARG A 78 -17.05 -30.12 0.43
N VAL A 79 -18.28 -29.62 0.49
CA VAL A 79 -18.75 -28.89 1.68
C VAL A 79 -19.96 -29.63 2.22
N SER A 80 -19.86 -29.97 3.50
CA SER A 80 -20.88 -30.64 4.32
C SER A 80 -22.17 -29.81 4.42
N ASP A 81 -23.26 -30.57 4.51
CA ASP A 81 -24.67 -30.19 4.72
C ASP A 81 -24.88 -28.91 5.55
N GLY A 82 -25.64 -27.94 5.01
CA GLY A 82 -26.21 -26.84 5.81
C GLY A 82 -26.47 -25.52 5.09
N ASP A 83 -25.48 -24.94 4.41
CA ASP A 83 -25.58 -23.59 3.84
C ASP A 83 -25.07 -23.55 2.39
N GLU A 84 -25.96 -23.23 1.45
CA GLU A 84 -25.61 -22.94 0.06
C GLU A 84 -24.63 -21.75 0.00
N PRO A 85 -23.45 -21.87 -0.65
CA PRO A 85 -22.50 -20.77 -0.72
C PRO A 85 -23.07 -19.59 -1.52
N PHE A 86 -23.15 -18.42 -0.88
CA PHE A 86 -23.55 -17.16 -1.52
C PHE A 86 -22.35 -16.23 -1.71
N ILE A 87 -22.29 -15.56 -2.87
CA ILE A 87 -21.39 -14.41 -3.09
C ILE A 87 -22.19 -13.12 -2.92
N TRP A 88 -21.70 -12.27 -2.02
CA TRP A 88 -22.22 -10.92 -1.80
C TRP A 88 -21.37 -9.92 -2.60
N ILE A 89 -22.02 -9.16 -3.48
CA ILE A 89 -21.39 -8.10 -4.26
C ILE A 89 -21.96 -6.76 -3.81
N TYR A 90 -21.09 -5.84 -3.42
CA TYR A 90 -21.45 -4.48 -3.03
C TYR A 90 -20.94 -3.49 -4.07
N TYR A 91 -21.80 -2.57 -4.49
CA TYR A 91 -21.45 -1.47 -5.38
C TYR A 91 -21.32 -0.20 -4.54
N LEU A 92 -20.16 0.45 -4.63
CA LEU A 92 -19.88 1.69 -3.90
C LEU A 92 -20.05 2.90 -4.83
N ASN A 93 -20.29 4.08 -4.25
CA ASN A 93 -20.30 5.35 -5.00
C ASN A 93 -18.89 5.87 -5.37
N VAL A 94 -17.85 5.11 -5.02
CA VAL A 94 -16.43 5.37 -5.35
C VAL A 94 -15.90 4.20 -6.16
N GLY A 95 -14.96 4.47 -7.08
CA GLY A 95 -14.42 3.46 -7.97
C GLY A 95 -13.04 3.84 -8.50
N VAL A 96 -12.54 3.05 -9.45
CA VAL A 96 -11.19 3.22 -10.02
C VAL A 96 -11.01 4.56 -10.74
N PHE A 97 -12.10 5.15 -11.23
CA PHE A 97 -12.08 6.41 -11.99
C PHE A 97 -12.32 7.64 -11.12
N ASN A 98 -12.62 7.46 -9.84
CA ASN A 98 -12.99 8.54 -8.94
C ASN A 98 -12.60 8.17 -7.51
N GLY A 99 -11.42 8.62 -7.08
CA GLY A 99 -10.87 8.41 -5.74
C GLY A 99 -9.65 9.30 -5.48
#